data_AF-A0A4S8HJ13-F1
#
_entry.id   AF-A0A4S8HJ13-F1
#
_cell.length_a   1.000
_cell.length_b   1.000
_cell.length_c   1.000
_cell.angle_alpha   90.00
_cell.angle_beta   90.00
_cell.angle_gamma   90.00
#
_symmetry.space_group_name_H-M   'P 1'
#
loop_
_entity.id
_entity.type
_entity.pdbx_description
1 polymer ?
#
loop_
_entity_poly.entity_id
_entity_poly.type
_entity_poly.pdbx_seq_one_letter_code
_entity_poly.pdbx_strand_id
1 'polypeptide(L)'
;MLFTDGLHLISDIGIEDLHTYAQSMGIDRTAFEVTGIIASHPHYKIYGKVRQRILTDNQVVHTSSRHLVKLLQLNYNFPRTEKEISEWENKYGKIDAVKNNTNCDKIVNKVLSILRVNPSRYN
;
A
#
# COMPACT_ATOMS: atom_id res chain seq x y z
N MET A 1 14.54 -1.56 5.41
CA MET A 1 14.75 -0.37 4.56
C MET A 1 13.43 0.32 4.37
N LEU A 2 13.47 1.65 4.30
CA LEU A 2 12.31 2.49 4.06
C LEU A 2 12.31 2.94 2.61
N PHE A 3 11.15 2.92 1.96
CA PHE A 3 11.01 3.31 0.57
C PHE A 3 9.91 4.34 0.41
N THR A 4 10.10 5.27 -0.53
CA THR A 4 9.06 6.23 -0.89
C THR A 4 9.02 6.52 -2.38
N ASP A 5 7.81 6.77 -2.89
CA ASP A 5 7.57 7.39 -4.21
C ASP A 5 7.28 8.89 -4.10
N GLY A 6 7.53 9.45 -2.92
CA GLY A 6 7.22 10.82 -2.57
C GLY A 6 5.78 11.05 -2.14
N LEU A 7 4.90 10.03 -2.16
CA LEU A 7 3.53 10.14 -1.63
C LEU A 7 3.23 9.07 -0.59
N HIS A 8 3.80 7.89 -0.77
CA HIS A 8 3.67 6.74 0.10
C HIS A 8 5.03 6.43 0.73
N LEU A 9 5.03 6.08 2.01
CA LEU A 9 6.19 5.61 2.74
C LEU A 9 5.92 4.19 3.22
N ILE A 10 6.78 3.24 2.86
CA ILE A 10 6.67 1.83 3.23
C ILE A 10 7.97 1.34 3.89
N SER A 11 7.90 0.18 4.52
CA SER A 11 9.06 -0.58 5.02
C SER A 11 9.04 -1.98 4.44
N ASP A 12 10.22 -2.53 4.11
CA ASP A 12 10.39 -3.95 3.74
C ASP A 12 10.80 -4.83 4.93
N ILE A 13 11.18 -4.26 6.07
CA ILE A 13 11.56 -5.02 7.27
C ILE A 13 10.32 -5.38 8.10
N GLY A 14 9.40 -4.43 8.23
CA GLY A 14 8.24 -4.60 9.08
C GLY A 14 7.49 -3.32 9.39
N ILE A 15 6.29 -3.50 9.94
CA ILE A 15 5.39 -2.42 10.30
C ILE A 15 5.89 -1.61 11.50
N GLU A 16 6.62 -2.24 12.43
CA GLU A 16 7.17 -1.58 13.62
C GLU A 16 8.22 -0.53 13.25
N ASP A 17 9.15 -0.87 12.35
CA ASP A 17 10.14 0.09 11.84
C ASP A 17 9.50 1.27 11.12
N LEU A 18 8.44 0.98 10.35
CA LEU A 18 7.67 2.02 9.67
C LEU A 18 7.03 2.99 10.67
N HIS A 19 6.48 2.48 11.77
CA HIS A 19 5.89 3.29 12.83
C HIS A 19 6.93 4.11 13.60
N THR A 20 8.02 3.48 14.01
CA THR A 20 9.13 4.13 14.69
C THR A 20 9.68 5.28 13.85
N TYR A 21 9.93 5.03 12.56
CA TYR A 21 10.41 6.05 11.66
C TYR A 21 9.38 7.17 11.46
N ALA A 22 8.11 6.83 11.21
CA ALA A 22 7.03 7.81 11.04
C ALA A 22 6.88 8.74 12.25
N GLN A 23 6.96 8.18 13.46
CA GLN A 23 6.94 8.94 14.71
C GLN A 23 8.12 9.91 14.80
N SER A 24 9.34 9.45 14.47
CA SER A 24 10.55 10.28 14.49
C SER A 24 10.48 11.47 13.51
N MET A 25 9.75 11.30 12.40
CA MET A 25 9.53 12.34 11.39
C MET A 25 8.34 13.25 11.72
N GLY A 26 7.57 12.94 12.77
CA GLY A 26 6.37 13.68 13.14
C GLY A 26 5.20 13.45 12.18
N ILE A 27 5.12 12.27 11.56
CA ILE A 27 3.96 11.87 10.75
C ILE A 27 2.84 11.46 11.70
N ASP A 28 1.65 12.05 11.52
CA ASP A 28 0.47 11.72 12.30
C ASP A 28 0.01 10.28 12.05
N ARG A 29 -0.47 9.59 13.11
CA ARG A 29 -0.94 8.21 13.01
C ARG A 29 -2.14 8.05 12.07
N THR A 30 -2.96 9.08 11.90
CA THR A 30 -4.09 9.10 10.96
C THR A 30 -3.67 9.01 9.49
N ALA A 31 -2.42 9.32 9.18
CA ALA A 31 -1.87 9.14 7.84
C ALA A 31 -1.43 7.69 7.55
N PHE A 32 -1.52 6.79 8.55
CA PHE A 32 -1.28 5.37 8.37
C PHE A 32 -2.47 4.71 7.68
N GLU A 33 -2.19 4.00 6.59
CA GLU A 33 -3.19 3.26 5.83
C GLU A 33 -2.71 1.84 5.55
N VAL A 34 -3.66 0.92 5.55
CA VAL A 34 -3.49 -0.43 5.03
C VAL A 34 -4.49 -0.56 3.89
N THR A 35 -4.09 -0.12 2.69
CA THR A 35 -4.99 -0.08 1.53
C THR A 35 -4.33 -0.70 0.30
N GLY A 36 -5.15 -1.19 -0.62
CA GLY A 36 -4.72 -1.78 -1.89
C GLY A 36 -5.68 -2.87 -2.37
N ILE A 37 -6.25 -2.68 -3.58
CA ILE A 37 -7.29 -3.56 -4.15
C ILE A 37 -6.77 -4.97 -4.42
N ILE A 38 -5.50 -5.09 -4.83
CA ILE A 38 -4.84 -6.37 -5.18
C ILE A 38 -3.89 -6.82 -4.06
N ALA A 39 -3.46 -5.87 -3.21
CA ALA A 39 -2.38 -6.06 -2.24
C ALA A 39 -2.47 -4.97 -1.17
N SER A 40 -3.16 -5.27 -0.07
CA SER A 40 -3.20 -4.41 1.12
C SER A 40 -1.81 -4.29 1.73
N HIS A 41 -1.25 -3.09 1.76
CA HIS A 41 0.09 -2.87 2.30
C HIS A 41 0.11 -1.72 3.30
N PRO A 42 0.80 -1.90 4.44
CA PRO A 42 0.95 -0.87 5.43
C PRO A 42 1.84 0.24 4.87
N HIS A 43 1.32 1.46 4.86
CA HIS A 43 2.08 2.62 4.43
C HIS A 43 1.64 3.87 5.20
N TYR A 44 2.49 4.88 5.19
CA TYR A 44 2.09 6.24 5.54
C TYR A 44 1.93 7.08 4.29
N LYS A 45 0.88 7.88 4.29
CA LYS A 45 0.72 8.99 3.37
C LYS A 45 1.57 10.18 3.84
N ILE A 46 2.39 10.73 2.94
CA ILE A 46 3.33 11.81 3.27
C ILE A 46 3.06 13.07 2.46
N TYR A 47 2.97 14.21 3.15
CA TYR A 47 2.61 15.50 2.53
C TYR A 47 3.39 16.67 3.15
N GLY A 48 3.29 17.82 2.50
CA GLY A 48 3.77 19.10 3.02
C GLY A 48 5.25 19.08 3.43
N LYS A 49 5.55 19.68 4.59
CA LYS A 49 6.92 19.81 5.11
C LYS A 49 7.54 18.46 5.51
N VAL A 50 6.72 17.52 5.98
CA VAL A 50 7.21 16.19 6.37
C VAL A 50 7.68 15.41 5.15
N ARG A 51 6.95 15.49 4.03
CA ARG A 51 7.39 14.92 2.75
C ARG A 51 8.76 15.45 2.33
N GLN A 52 9.00 16.76 2.43
CA GLN A 52 10.30 17.35 2.06
C GLN A 52 11.43 16.79 2.93
N ARG A 53 11.22 16.66 4.24
CA ARG A 53 12.20 16.05 5.16
C ARG A 53 12.52 14.61 4.77
N ILE A 54 11.49 13.81 4.52
CA ILE A 54 11.63 12.39 4.13
C ILE A 54 12.37 12.25 2.81
N LEU A 55 12.07 13.10 1.82
CA LEU A 55 12.75 13.08 0.52
C LEU A 55 14.24 13.47 0.60
N THR A 56 14.66 14.12 1.68
CA THR A 56 16.06 14.48 1.94
C THR A 56 16.75 13.57 2.96
N ASP A 57 16.04 12.60 3.53
CA ASP A 57 16.57 11.67 4.53
C ASP A 57 17.33 10.52 3.84
N ASN A 58 18.56 10.28 4.27
CA ASN A 58 19.42 9.24 3.71
C ASN A 58 18.99 7.81 4.10
N GLN A 59 18.10 7.67 5.10
CA GLN A 59 17.52 6.38 5.50
C GLN A 59 16.38 5.93 4.58
N VAL A 60 15.89 6.82 3.70
CA VAL A 60 14.75 6.56 2.83
C VAL A 60 15.20 6.47 1.38
N VAL A 61 14.92 5.32 0.77
CA VAL A 61 15.19 5.09 -0.64
C VAL A 61 14.06 5.67 -1.48
N HIS A 62 14.36 6.70 -2.27
CA HIS A 62 13.42 7.23 -3.24
C HIS A 62 13.34 6.33 -4.46
N THR A 63 12.13 5.98 -4.86
CA THR A 63 11.88 5.01 -5.93
C THR A 63 10.57 5.31 -6.65
N SER A 64 10.31 4.64 -7.76
CA SER A 64 9.03 4.79 -8.47
C SER A 64 7.92 3.98 -7.78
N SER A 65 6.66 4.42 -7.92
CA SER A 65 5.49 3.65 -7.44
C SER A 65 5.44 2.25 -8.05
N ARG A 66 5.89 2.07 -9.31
CA ARG A 66 6.01 0.76 -9.95
C ARG A 66 6.98 -0.16 -9.20
N HIS A 67 8.09 0.38 -8.71
CA HIS A 67 9.06 -0.39 -7.93
C HIS A 67 8.53 -0.67 -6.52
N LEU A 68 7.82 0.27 -5.88
CA LEU A 68 7.13 0.00 -4.61
C LEU A 68 6.18 -1.19 -4.73
N VAL A 69 5.33 -1.22 -5.77
CA VAL A 69 4.41 -2.35 -6.01
C VAL A 69 5.16 -3.68 -6.15
N LYS A 70 6.30 -3.69 -6.84
CA LYS A 70 7.13 -4.90 -6.96
C LYS A 70 7.71 -5.34 -5.61
N LEU A 71 8.23 -4.41 -4.82
CA LEU A 71 8.76 -4.70 -3.48
C LEU A 71 7.67 -5.30 -2.59
N LEU A 72 6.47 -4.73 -2.66
CA LEU A 72 5.32 -5.25 -1.92
C LEU A 72 4.94 -6.66 -2.38
N GLN A 73 4.85 -6.92 -3.69
CA GLN A 73 4.56 -8.24 -4.26
C GLN A 73 5.58 -9.33 -3.89
N LEU A 74 6.83 -8.95 -3.67
CA LEU A 74 7.91 -9.89 -3.32
C LEU A 74 7.98 -10.16 -1.82
N ASN A 75 7.77 -9.15 -0.99
CA ASN A 75 7.99 -9.23 0.47
C ASN A 75 6.73 -9.58 1.26
N TYR A 76 5.54 -9.34 0.69
CA TYR A 76 4.29 -9.75 1.30
C TYR A 76 3.76 -10.96 0.53
N ASN A 77 3.74 -12.12 1.20
CA ASN A 77 3.04 -13.32 0.73
C ASN A 77 1.54 -13.00 0.72
N PHE A 78 1.09 -12.38 -0.34
CA PHE A 78 -0.30 -12.02 -0.49
C PHE A 78 -1.14 -13.27 -0.66
N PRO A 79 -2.30 -13.33 0.01
CA PRO A 79 -3.28 -14.33 -0.31
C PRO A 79 -3.72 -14.15 -1.77
N ARG A 80 -3.53 -15.18 -2.60
CA ARG A 80 -3.89 -15.23 -4.03
C ARG A 80 -5.18 -15.99 -4.29
N THR A 81 -5.66 -16.71 -3.29
CA THR A 81 -6.88 -17.53 -3.31
C THR A 81 -7.85 -17.06 -2.23
N GLU A 82 -9.15 -17.27 -2.44
CA GLU A 82 -10.20 -16.98 -1.44
C GLU A 82 -9.92 -17.61 -0.07
N LYS A 83 -9.31 -18.80 -0.10
CA LYS A 83 -8.87 -19.52 1.10
C LYS A 83 -7.81 -18.74 1.87
N GLU A 84 -6.75 -18.31 1.19
CA GLU A 84 -5.68 -17.54 1.82
C GLU A 84 -6.20 -16.17 2.32
N ILE A 85 -7.16 -15.56 1.62
CA ILE A 85 -7.79 -14.30 2.05
C ILE A 85 -8.51 -14.54 3.39
N SER A 86 -9.31 -15.60 3.48
CA SER A 86 -10.04 -15.96 4.70
C SER A 86 -9.08 -16.27 5.86
N GLU A 87 -7.97 -16.96 5.61
CA GLU A 87 -6.94 -17.25 6.61
C GLU A 87 -6.25 -15.97 7.11
N TRP A 88 -5.97 -15.03 6.21
CA TRP A 88 -5.36 -13.74 6.54
C TRP A 88 -6.32 -12.85 7.34
N GLU A 89 -7.59 -12.74 6.93
CA GLU A 89 -8.62 -11.96 7.65
C GLU A 89 -8.88 -12.51 9.05
N ASN A 90 -8.88 -13.84 9.22
CA ASN A 90 -8.99 -14.47 10.54
C ASN A 90 -7.81 -14.13 11.46
N LYS A 91 -6.61 -13.94 10.89
CA LYS A 91 -5.38 -13.68 11.66
C LYS A 91 -5.19 -12.20 12.00
N TYR A 92 -5.54 -11.29 11.10
CA TYR A 92 -5.24 -9.86 11.21
C TYR A 92 -6.47 -8.97 11.35
N GLY A 93 -7.68 -9.55 11.31
CA GLY A 93 -8.94 -8.84 11.27
C GLY A 93 -9.43 -8.60 9.84
N LYS A 94 -10.75 -8.40 9.69
CA LYS A 94 -11.34 -8.06 8.39
C LYS A 94 -10.88 -6.69 7.96
N ILE A 95 -10.47 -6.56 6.71
CA ILE A 95 -10.21 -5.26 6.10
C ILE A 95 -11.58 -4.63 5.88
N ASP A 96 -11.86 -3.50 6.53
CA ASP A 96 -13.02 -2.70 6.18
C ASP A 96 -12.92 -2.39 4.69
N ALA A 97 -13.89 -2.86 3.91
CA ALA A 97 -13.94 -2.61 2.48
C ALA A 97 -13.82 -1.10 2.29
N VAL A 98 -12.67 -0.66 1.78
CA VAL A 98 -12.43 0.73 1.42
C VAL A 98 -13.61 1.11 0.55
N LYS A 99 -14.44 2.07 1.00
CA LYS A 99 -15.56 2.57 0.19
C LYS A 99 -14.97 3.01 -1.16
N ASN A 100 -15.22 2.22 -2.19
CA ASN A 100 -14.69 2.34 -3.55
C ASN A 100 -15.00 3.73 -4.10
N ASN A 101 -14.13 4.70 -3.84
CA ASN A 101 -14.29 6.06 -4.34
C ASN A 101 -12.95 6.66 -4.74
N THR A 102 -12.05 5.85 -5.30
CA THR A 102 -10.82 6.38 -5.91
C THR A 102 -10.84 6.17 -7.42
N ASN A 103 -10.37 7.19 -8.14
CA ASN A 103 -10.25 7.21 -9.60
C ASN A 103 -9.49 6.01 -10.19
N CYS A 104 -8.70 5.30 -9.38
CA CYS A 104 -7.98 4.10 -9.76
C CYS A 104 -8.89 2.96 -10.21
N ASP A 105 -10.05 2.75 -9.58
CA ASP A 105 -11.02 1.72 -9.97
C ASP A 105 -11.64 2.00 -11.34
N LYS A 106 -11.89 3.28 -11.65
CA LYS A 106 -12.39 3.68 -12.97
C LYS A 106 -11.36 3.40 -14.06
N ILE A 107 -10.07 3.60 -13.76
CA ILE A 107 -8.98 3.33 -14.69
C ILE A 107 -8.79 1.81 -14.87
N VAL A 108 -8.79 1.03 -13.79
CA VAL A 108 -8.68 -0.43 -13.85
C VAL A 108 -9.87 -1.04 -14.58
N ASN A 109 -11.11 -0.62 -14.28
CA ASN A 109 -12.30 -1.09 -15.00
C ASN A 109 -12.29 -0.66 -16.48
N LYS A 110 -11.72 0.50 -16.80
CA LYS A 110 -11.52 0.93 -18.19
C LYS A 110 -10.45 0.09 -18.90
N VAL A 111 -9.37 -0.27 -18.22
CA VAL A 111 -8.33 -1.15 -18.77
C VAL A 111 -8.87 -2.57 -18.94
N LEU A 112 -9.60 -3.12 -17.96
CA LEU A 112 -10.21 -4.46 -18.04
C LEU A 112 -11.29 -4.55 -19.11
N SER A 113 -12.08 -3.48 -19.31
CA SER A 113 -13.09 -3.42 -20.39
C SER A 113 -12.45 -3.32 -21.78
N ILE A 114 -11.33 -2.61 -21.91
CA ILE A 114 -10.52 -2.58 -23.13
C ILE A 114 -9.91 -3.97 -23.43
N LEU A 115 -9.49 -4.69 -22.39
CA LEU A 115 -8.90 -6.03 -22.51
C LEU A 115 -9.94 -7.17 -22.68
N ARG A 116 -11.25 -6.85 -22.75
CA ARG A 116 -12.36 -7.83 -22.83
C ARG A 116 -12.33 -8.91 -21.74
N VAL A 117 -11.81 -8.59 -20.55
CA VAL A 117 -11.84 -9.52 -19.42
C VAL A 117 -13.15 -9.29 -18.66
N ASN A 118 -14.00 -10.31 -18.61
CA ASN A 118 -15.33 -10.21 -18.03
C ASN A 118 -15.22 -10.08 -16.49
N PRO A 119 -15.74 -9.00 -15.87
CA PRO A 119 -15.61 -8.77 -14.43
C PRO A 119 -16.47 -9.73 -13.57
N SER A 120 -17.33 -10.55 -14.18
CA SER A 120 -18.21 -11.50 -13.49
C SER A 120 -17.52 -12.72 -12.85
N ARG A 121 -16.18 -12.76 -12.83
CA ARG A 121 -15.41 -13.86 -12.20
C ARG A 121 -14.87 -13.52 -10.80
N TYR A 122 -15.27 -12.39 -10.22
CA TYR A 122 -14.81 -11.94 -8.91
C TYR A 122 -15.98 -11.50 -7.99
N ASN A 123 -17.08 -12.27 -8.00
CA ASN A 123 -18.12 -12.19 -6.97
C ASN A 123 -17.90 -13.30 -5.94
#